data_AF-A0A399F7J0-F1
#
_entry.id   AF-A0A399F7J0-F1
#
_cell.length_a   1.000
_cell.length_b   1.000
_cell.length_c   1.000
_cell.angle_alpha   90.00
_cell.angle_beta   90.00
_cell.angle_gamma   90.00
#
_symmetry.space_group_name_H-M   'P 1'
#
loop_
_entity.id
_entity.type
_entity.pdbx_description
1 polymer ?
#
loop_
_entity_poly.entity_id
_entity_poly.type
_entity_poly.pdbx_seq_one_letter_code
_entity_poly.pdbx_strand_id
1 'polypeptide(L)'
;MFRPSKLEPLLISSLFLPFALQLLGWAGTPLGQGPCGTLGLDPLEAPQGFYAQMLLWGISLLMTLGFVLLMLRLMYNRPLSPAQARPWARLAGGLAGLTALVYLLSRIAPLPVPSPLGWLWAPPTPMDAVGGLMLVVWLGQMGLAWLWGQGVSSPRQLGA
;
A
#
# COMPACT_ATOMS: atom_id res chain seq x y z
N MET A 1 21.43 -12.56 -3.14
CA MET A 1 20.63 -13.65 -2.52
C MET A 1 20.17 -13.17 -1.14
N PHE A 2 18.92 -12.71 -1.00
CA PHE A 2 18.40 -12.18 0.27
C PHE A 2 17.95 -13.32 1.19
N ARG A 3 18.36 -13.28 2.46
CA ARG A 3 17.87 -14.25 3.47
C ARG A 3 16.44 -13.90 3.87
N PRO A 4 15.51 -14.87 3.95
CA PRO A 4 14.11 -14.63 4.33
C PRO A 4 13.95 -13.94 5.69
N SER A 5 14.89 -14.15 6.62
CA SER A 5 14.91 -13.49 7.94
C SER A 5 15.10 -11.97 7.88
N LYS A 6 15.70 -11.43 6.81
CA LYS A 6 15.87 -9.99 6.60
C LYS A 6 14.73 -9.37 5.78
N LEU A 7 13.99 -10.19 5.04
CA LEU A 7 12.86 -9.72 4.21
C LEU A 7 11.63 -9.40 5.04
N GLU A 8 11.35 -10.20 6.08
CA GLU A 8 10.21 -9.96 6.98
C GLU A 8 10.23 -8.57 7.63
N PRO A 9 11.30 -8.13 8.34
CA PRO A 9 11.30 -6.81 8.97
C PRO A 9 11.27 -5.68 7.93
N LEU A 10 11.88 -5.88 6.76
CA LEU A 10 11.89 -4.89 5.69
C LEU A 10 10.49 -4.71 5.10
N LEU A 11 9.77 -5.81 4.87
CA LEU A 11 8.37 -5.76 4.45
C LEU A 11 7.52 -5.06 5.52
N ILE A 12 7.62 -5.46 6.79
CA ILE A 12 6.87 -4.85 7.90
C ILE A 12 7.11 -3.34 7.94
N SER A 13 8.37 -2.89 7.94
CA SER A 13 8.69 -1.45 7.96
C SER A 13 8.14 -0.74 6.72
N SER A 14 8.25 -1.36 5.54
CA SER A 14 7.75 -0.76 4.30
C SER A 14 6.23 -0.55 4.29
N LEU A 15 5.45 -1.35 5.03
CA LEU A 15 3.98 -1.22 5.10
C LEU A 15 3.51 0.07 5.78
N PHE A 16 4.34 0.68 6.63
CA PHE A 16 4.05 1.98 7.25
C PHE A 16 4.43 3.17 6.37
N LEU A 17 5.29 2.94 5.37
CA LEU A 17 5.85 3.99 4.54
C LEU A 17 4.80 4.77 3.73
N PRO A 18 3.75 4.14 3.18
CA PRO A 18 2.70 4.87 2.49
C PRO A 18 1.96 5.86 3.40
N PHE A 19 1.72 5.49 4.66
CA PHE A 19 1.09 6.39 5.61
C PHE A 19 1.99 7.60 5.90
N ALA A 20 3.28 7.38 6.15
CA ALA A 20 4.24 8.46 6.37
C ALA A 20 4.36 9.40 5.16
N LEU A 21 4.37 8.87 3.94
CA LEU A 21 4.37 9.66 2.72
C LEU A 21 3.06 10.45 2.54
N GLN A 22 1.92 9.88 2.94
CA GLN A 22 0.64 10.60 2.89
C GLN A 22 0.62 11.77 3.88
N LEU A 23 1.17 11.59 5.10
CA LEU A 23 1.35 12.69 6.06
C LEU A 23 2.24 13.79 5.49
N LEU A 24 3.31 13.43 4.76
CA LEU A 24 4.18 14.40 4.09
C LEU A 24 3.44 15.19 2.99
N GLY A 25 2.53 14.54 2.27
CA GLY A 25 1.66 15.20 1.30
C GLY A 25 0.74 16.24 1.97
N TRP A 26 0.18 15.92 3.13
CA TRP A 26 -0.66 16.84 3.91
C TRP A 26 0.11 17.97 4.58
N ALA A 27 1.42 17.82 4.79
CA ALA A 27 2.27 18.88 5.31
C ALA A 27 2.46 20.06 4.33
N GLY A 28 1.85 20.02 3.14
CA GLY A 28 1.88 21.13 2.17
C GLY A 28 3.24 21.33 1.53
N THR A 29 4.04 20.27 1.43
CA THR A 29 5.38 20.33 0.82
C THR A 29 5.29 20.57 -0.69
N PRO A 30 6.34 21.16 -1.33
CA PRO A 30 6.34 21.38 -2.78
C PRO A 30 6.35 20.08 -3.60
N LEU A 31 6.43 18.91 -2.96
CA LEU A 31 6.40 17.60 -3.60
C LEU A 31 4.98 17.18 -4.03
N GLY A 32 3.96 17.90 -3.58
CA GLY A 32 2.56 17.62 -3.87
C GLY A 32 1.79 17.09 -2.67
N GLN A 33 0.49 16.87 -2.85
CA GLN A 33 -0.46 16.51 -1.79
C GLN A 33 -0.58 14.99 -1.60
N GLY A 34 -0.01 14.21 -2.51
CA GLY A 34 -0.08 12.76 -2.52
C GLY A 34 -1.43 12.21 -3.02
N PRO A 35 -1.60 10.88 -2.99
CA PRO A 35 -2.75 10.19 -3.57
C PRO A 35 -4.09 10.56 -2.94
N CYS A 36 -4.11 10.97 -1.67
CA CYS A 36 -5.36 11.33 -0.98
C CYS A 36 -5.71 12.83 -1.06
N GLY A 37 -4.89 13.67 -1.71
CA GLY A 37 -5.13 15.13 -1.78
C GLY A 37 -5.13 15.82 -0.41
N THR A 38 -5.55 17.09 -0.36
CA THR A 38 -5.72 17.84 0.90
C THR A 38 -6.86 17.31 1.75
N LEU A 39 -6.68 17.26 3.08
CA LEU A 39 -7.74 17.05 4.07
C LEU A 39 -8.73 18.22 4.06
N GLY A 40 -9.69 18.22 3.13
CA GLY A 40 -10.82 19.14 3.08
C GLY A 40 -12.03 18.54 3.80
N LEU A 41 -12.85 19.39 4.42
CA LEU A 41 -14.06 18.99 5.16
C LEU A 41 -15.22 18.53 4.26
N ASP A 42 -15.11 18.70 2.95
CA ASP A 42 -16.13 18.29 1.96
C ASP A 42 -15.58 17.24 0.96
N PRO A 43 -15.30 16.01 1.42
CA PRO A 43 -14.78 14.94 0.57
C PRO A 43 -15.76 14.47 -0.52
N LEU A 44 -17.02 14.93 -0.48
CA LEU A 44 -18.05 14.58 -1.46
C LEU A 44 -18.30 15.66 -2.53
N GLU A 45 -17.86 16.90 -2.34
CA GLU A 45 -18.11 17.96 -3.32
C GLU A 45 -17.11 17.96 -4.49
N ALA A 46 -15.98 17.27 -4.31
CA ALA A 46 -14.95 17.15 -5.33
C ALA A 46 -14.98 15.74 -5.97
N PRO A 47 -15.09 15.62 -7.31
CA PRO A 47 -14.99 14.34 -8.03
C PRO A 47 -13.80 13.48 -7.58
N GLN A 48 -12.69 14.11 -7.24
CA GLN A 48 -11.47 13.47 -6.75
C GLN A 48 -11.58 12.84 -5.33
N GLY A 49 -12.57 13.19 -4.53
CA GLY A 49 -12.67 12.76 -3.12
C GLY A 49 -13.02 11.28 -2.93
N PHE A 50 -13.79 10.69 -3.84
CA PHE A 50 -14.18 9.28 -3.78
C PHE A 50 -12.98 8.32 -3.88
N TYR A 51 -12.12 8.55 -4.88
CA TYR A 51 -10.92 7.72 -5.08
C TYR A 51 -9.83 8.03 -4.05
N ALA A 52 -9.70 9.30 -3.63
CA ALA A 52 -8.82 9.67 -2.52
C ALA A 52 -9.19 8.91 -1.23
N GLN A 53 -10.50 8.77 -0.94
CA GLN A 53 -10.97 7.98 0.19
C GLN A 53 -10.60 6.50 0.03
N MET A 54 -10.85 5.88 -1.13
CA MET A 54 -10.46 4.48 -1.38
C MET A 54 -8.95 4.25 -1.19
N LEU A 55 -8.12 5.18 -1.65
CA LEU A 55 -6.67 5.12 -1.46
C LEU A 55 -6.29 5.26 0.02
N LEU A 56 -6.99 6.11 0.78
CA LEU A 56 -6.81 6.23 2.22
C LEU A 56 -7.16 4.93 2.96
N TRP A 57 -8.24 4.25 2.55
CA TRP A 57 -8.58 2.92 3.05
C TRP A 57 -7.45 1.91 2.75
N GLY A 58 -6.93 1.89 1.52
CA GLY A 58 -5.82 1.02 1.14
C GLY A 58 -4.57 1.24 1.98
N ILE A 59 -4.17 2.51 2.18
CA ILE A 59 -3.04 2.90 3.03
C ILE A 59 -3.27 2.48 4.49
N SER A 60 -4.47 2.71 5.01
CA SER A 60 -4.83 2.37 6.39
C SER A 60 -4.83 0.87 6.64
N LEU A 61 -5.31 0.08 5.68
CA LEU A 61 -5.27 -1.38 5.73
C LEU A 61 -3.82 -1.91 5.66
N LEU A 62 -2.95 -1.30 4.85
CA LEU A 62 -1.52 -1.66 4.78
C LEU A 62 -0.84 -1.38 6.13
N MET A 63 -1.12 -0.22 6.73
CA MET A 63 -0.61 0.13 8.05
C MET A 63 -1.10 -0.83 9.13
N THR A 64 -2.39 -1.19 9.10
CA THR A 64 -3.00 -2.14 10.04
C THR A 64 -2.35 -3.52 9.91
N LEU A 65 -2.13 -3.98 8.67
CA LEU A 65 -1.43 -5.23 8.40
C LEU A 65 0.02 -5.20 8.90
N GLY A 66 0.73 -4.09 8.67
CA GLY A 66 2.08 -3.86 9.21
C GLY A 66 2.10 -3.96 10.73
N PHE A 67 1.12 -3.37 11.41
CA PHE A 67 0.98 -3.44 12.86
C PHE A 67 0.69 -4.86 13.35
N VAL A 68 -0.23 -5.59 12.71
CA VAL A 68 -0.54 -6.99 13.05
C VAL A 68 0.71 -7.88 12.91
N LEU A 69 1.46 -7.73 11.82
CA LEU A 69 2.69 -8.49 11.60
C LEU A 69 3.79 -8.12 12.59
N LEU A 70 3.91 -6.84 12.94
CA LEU A 70 4.83 -6.38 13.99
C LEU A 70 4.46 -6.99 15.34
N MET A 71 3.18 -6.99 15.72
CA MET A 71 2.71 -7.59 16.98
C MET A 71 2.93 -9.10 17.02
N LEU A 72 2.62 -9.81 15.93
CA LEU A 72 2.90 -11.24 15.81
C LEU A 72 4.38 -11.55 16.02
N ARG A 73 5.26 -10.76 15.42
CA ARG A 73 6.71 -10.89 15.59
C ARG A 73 7.14 -10.67 17.04
N LEU A 74 6.61 -9.65 17.70
CA LEU A 74 6.93 -9.36 19.10
C LEU A 74 6.42 -10.46 20.04
N MET A 75 5.23 -10.99 19.79
CA MET A 75 4.60 -12.03 20.62
C MET A 75 5.33 -13.38 20.52
N TYR A 76 5.71 -13.81 19.31
CA TYR A 76 6.38 -15.10 19.11
C TYR A 76 7.91 -15.03 19.21
N ASN A 77 8.50 -13.82 19.16
CA ASN A 77 9.95 -13.54 19.16
C ASN A 77 10.76 -14.42 18.19
N ARG A 78 10.11 -14.88 17.12
CA ARG A 78 10.65 -15.75 16.08
C ARG A 78 10.04 -15.34 14.74
N PRO A 79 10.77 -15.50 13.62
CA PRO A 79 10.19 -15.28 12.30
C PRO A 79 9.02 -16.25 12.08
N LEU A 80 8.02 -15.80 11.33
CA LEU A 80 6.83 -16.61 11.06
C LEU A 80 7.23 -17.87 10.29
N SER A 81 6.59 -18.99 10.62
CA SER A 81 6.83 -20.23 9.89
C SER A 81 6.44 -20.04 8.41
N PRO A 82 7.06 -20.77 7.49
CA PRO A 82 6.84 -20.55 6.06
C PRO A 82 5.36 -20.73 5.64
N ALA A 83 4.66 -21.71 6.22
CA ALA A 83 3.24 -21.93 6.00
C ALA A 83 2.35 -20.78 6.50
N GLN A 84 2.74 -20.15 7.62
CA GLN A 84 2.03 -19.00 8.19
C GLN A 84 2.34 -17.69 7.45
N ALA A 85 3.56 -17.51 6.94
CA ALA A 85 3.98 -16.29 6.25
C ALA A 85 3.29 -16.10 4.89
N ARG A 86 3.04 -17.19 4.15
CA ARG A 86 2.43 -17.16 2.80
C ARG A 86 1.10 -16.40 2.70
N PRO A 87 0.07 -16.67 3.52
CA PRO A 87 -1.20 -15.93 3.45
C PRO A 87 -0.99 -14.43 3.72
N TRP A 88 -0.16 -14.08 4.69
CA TRP A 88 0.16 -12.68 4.99
C TRP A 88 0.90 -11.99 3.87
N ALA A 89 1.86 -12.68 3.24
CA ALA A 89 2.59 -12.19 2.08
C ALA A 89 1.63 -11.90 0.91
N ARG A 90 0.71 -12.83 0.61
CA ARG A 90 -0.29 -12.65 -0.45
C ARG A 90 -1.24 -11.49 -0.14
N LEU A 91 -1.66 -11.35 1.12
CA LEU A 91 -2.51 -10.26 1.55
C LEU A 91 -1.79 -8.90 1.40
N ALA A 92 -0.55 -8.80 1.87
CA ALA A 92 0.27 -7.59 1.73
C ALA A 92 0.48 -7.21 0.26
N GLY A 93 0.90 -8.17 -0.57
CA GLY A 93 1.11 -7.94 -2.00
C GLY A 93 -0.18 -7.62 -2.76
N GLY A 94 -1.28 -8.31 -2.43
CA GLY A 94 -2.60 -8.08 -3.03
C GLY A 94 -3.15 -6.71 -2.67
N LEU A 95 -3.02 -6.29 -1.42
CA LEU A 95 -3.48 -4.98 -0.96
C LEU A 95 -2.63 -3.85 -1.55
N ALA A 96 -1.30 -3.99 -1.58
CA ALA A 96 -0.41 -3.04 -2.22
C ALA A 96 -0.69 -2.93 -3.73
N GLY A 97 -0.90 -4.07 -4.40
CA GLY A 97 -1.23 -4.12 -5.82
C GLY A 97 -2.59 -3.51 -6.16
N LEU A 98 -3.62 -3.81 -5.36
CA LEU A 98 -4.94 -3.20 -5.54
C LEU A 98 -4.88 -1.68 -5.33
N THR A 99 -4.17 -1.23 -4.29
CA THR A 99 -4.01 0.21 -4.01
C THR A 99 -3.25 0.91 -5.14
N ALA A 100 -2.16 0.32 -5.63
CA ALA A 100 -1.40 0.81 -6.77
C ALA A 100 -2.23 0.85 -8.05
N LEU A 101 -3.06 -0.17 -8.29
CA LEU A 101 -3.94 -0.24 -9.46
C LEU A 101 -5.00 0.88 -9.42
N VAL A 102 -5.68 1.05 -8.29
CA VAL A 102 -6.66 2.14 -8.11
C VAL A 102 -5.98 3.50 -8.33
N TYR A 103 -4.78 3.68 -7.78
CA TYR A 103 -4.01 4.90 -7.99
C TYR A 103 -3.70 5.11 -9.47
N LEU A 104 -3.13 4.13 -10.16
CA LEU A 104 -2.79 4.23 -11.58
C LEU A 104 -4.02 4.54 -12.44
N LEU A 105 -5.13 3.83 -12.22
CA LEU A 105 -6.37 4.07 -12.94
C LEU A 105 -6.85 5.52 -12.75
N SER A 106 -6.71 6.08 -11.56
CA SER A 106 -7.08 7.49 -11.28
C SER A 106 -6.22 8.54 -12.00
N ARG A 107 -5.04 8.14 -12.51
CA ARG A 107 -4.08 9.01 -13.21
C ARG A 107 -4.10 8.84 -14.72
N ILE A 108 -4.53 7.69 -15.24
CA ILE A 108 -4.45 7.39 -16.68
C ILE A 108 -5.81 7.34 -17.37
N ALA A 109 -6.89 7.08 -16.64
CA ALA A 109 -8.21 6.88 -17.21
C ALA A 109 -9.23 7.83 -16.54
N PRO A 110 -10.21 8.34 -17.31
CA PRO A 110 -11.37 8.95 -16.68
C PRO A 110 -12.12 7.86 -15.91
N LEU A 111 -12.49 8.17 -14.67
CA LEU A 111 -13.10 7.19 -13.78
C LEU A 111 -14.51 7.64 -13.37
N PRO A 112 -15.45 6.68 -13.21
CA PRO A 112 -16.81 6.98 -12.82
C PRO A 112 -16.86 7.41 -11.35
N VAL A 113 -17.46 8.57 -11.09
CA VAL A 113 -17.61 9.15 -9.75
C VAL A 113 -19.09 9.36 -9.42
N PRO A 114 -19.53 9.04 -8.19
CA PRO A 114 -20.89 9.31 -7.77
C PRO A 114 -21.12 10.81 -7.61
N SER A 115 -22.24 11.33 -8.11
CA SER A 115 -22.68 12.72 -7.92
C SER A 115 -24.20 12.78 -7.70
N PRO A 116 -24.73 13.90 -7.17
CA PRO A 116 -26.18 14.09 -7.05
C PRO A 116 -26.94 14.00 -8.40
N LEU A 117 -26.26 14.26 -9.51
CA LEU A 117 -26.80 14.15 -10.87
C LEU A 117 -26.62 12.75 -11.50
N GLY A 118 -26.07 11.78 -10.74
CA GLY A 118 -25.77 10.42 -11.20
C GLY A 118 -24.26 10.17 -11.34
N TRP A 119 -23.89 9.16 -12.14
CA TRP A 119 -22.48 8.85 -12.40
C TRP A 119 -21.88 9.84 -13.41
N LEU A 120 -20.82 10.53 -13.00
CA LEU A 120 -20.04 11.41 -13.86
C LEU A 120 -18.67 10.79 -14.14
N TRP A 121 -18.04 11.17 -15.25
CA TRP A 121 -16.68 10.76 -15.55
C TRP A 121 -15.73 11.86 -15.10
N ALA A 122 -14.97 11.60 -14.04
CA ALA A 122 -13.94 12.53 -13.59
C ALA A 122 -12.74 12.47 -14.54
N PRO A 123 -12.16 13.63 -14.92
CA PRO A 123 -10.93 13.64 -15.69
C PRO A 123 -9.76 13.05 -14.87
N PRO A 124 -8.73 12.48 -15.52
CA PRO A 124 -7.55 12.00 -14.82
C PRO A 124 -6.83 13.14 -14.09
N THR A 125 -6.39 12.89 -12.86
CA THR A 125 -5.64 13.87 -12.08
C THR A 125 -4.15 13.72 -12.39
N PRO A 126 -3.37 14.80 -12.60
CA PRO A 126 -1.93 14.69 -12.83
C PRO A 126 -1.23 14.02 -11.64
N MET A 127 -0.18 13.26 -11.93
CA MET A 127 0.65 12.59 -10.91
C MET A 127 1.66 13.60 -10.32
N ASP A 128 1.64 13.73 -9.00
CA ASP A 128 2.61 14.54 -8.25
C ASP A 128 3.80 13.69 -7.75
N ALA A 129 4.83 14.34 -7.20
CA ALA A 129 6.05 13.63 -6.79
C ALA A 129 5.78 12.69 -5.60
N VAL A 130 4.96 13.12 -4.62
CA VAL A 130 4.56 12.26 -3.49
C VAL A 130 3.79 11.02 -3.98
N GLY A 131 2.82 11.19 -4.89
CA GLY A 131 2.08 10.08 -5.47
C GLY A 131 2.97 9.15 -6.30
N GLY A 132 3.95 9.69 -7.02
CA GLY A 132 4.96 8.89 -7.71
C GLY A 132 5.82 8.05 -6.77
N LEU A 133 6.31 8.63 -5.68
CA LEU A 133 7.03 7.90 -4.64
C LEU A 133 6.16 6.81 -4.01
N MET A 134 4.88 7.12 -3.75
CA MET A 134 3.92 6.16 -3.22
C MET A 134 3.77 4.94 -4.13
N LEU A 135 3.65 5.18 -5.44
CA LEU A 135 3.56 4.11 -6.43
C LEU A 135 4.79 3.21 -6.42
N VAL A 136 5.99 3.79 -6.36
CA VAL A 136 7.23 3.02 -6.23
C VAL A 136 7.24 2.17 -4.96
N VAL A 137 6.75 2.72 -3.84
CA VAL A 137 6.64 1.99 -2.58
C VAL A 137 5.68 0.80 -2.69
N TRP A 138 4.48 0.98 -3.27
CA TRP A 138 3.55 -0.15 -3.44
C TRP A 138 4.11 -1.24 -4.35
N LEU A 139 4.77 -0.87 -5.47
CA LEU A 139 5.45 -1.84 -6.33
C LEU A 139 6.58 -2.57 -5.59
N GLY A 140 7.35 -1.85 -4.79
CA GLY A 140 8.37 -2.42 -3.91
C GLY A 140 7.77 -3.39 -2.88
N GLN A 141 6.66 -3.03 -2.24
CA GLN A 141 5.92 -3.90 -1.32
C GLN A 141 5.42 -5.17 -2.01
N MET A 142 4.89 -5.08 -3.23
CA MET A 142 4.51 -6.27 -4.01
C MET A 142 5.70 -7.19 -4.25
N GLY A 143 6.84 -6.63 -4.68
CA GLY A 143 8.08 -7.39 -4.90
C GLY A 143 8.58 -8.05 -3.62
N LEU A 144 8.62 -7.32 -2.51
CA LEU A 144 9.04 -7.82 -1.20
C LEU A 144 8.11 -8.90 -0.68
N ALA A 145 6.80 -8.70 -0.79
CA ALA A 145 5.79 -9.67 -0.39
C ALA A 145 5.91 -10.95 -1.22
N TRP A 146 6.11 -10.84 -2.53
CA TRP A 146 6.36 -11.98 -3.41
C TRP A 146 7.62 -12.73 -3.03
N LEU A 147 8.75 -12.03 -2.84
CA LEU A 147 10.02 -12.63 -2.44
C LEU A 147 9.94 -13.30 -1.06
N TRP A 148 9.27 -12.67 -0.10
CA TRP A 148 9.06 -13.24 1.24
C TRP A 148 8.17 -14.49 1.17
N GLY A 149 7.09 -14.46 0.39
CA GLY A 149 6.21 -15.61 0.17
C GLY A 149 6.87 -16.76 -0.62
N GLN A 150 7.87 -16.47 -1.45
CA GLN A 150 8.66 -17.46 -2.19
C GLN A 150 9.85 -18.02 -1.41
N GLY A 151 10.48 -17.23 -0.51
CA GLY A 151 11.57 -17.67 0.37
C GLY A 151 11.19 -18.81 1.31
N VAL A 152 9.88 -19.10 1.37
CA VAL A 152 9.23 -20.23 2.04
C VAL A 152 9.31 -21.55 1.26
N SER A 153 9.50 -21.50 -0.06
CA SER A 153 9.30 -22.63 -0.97
C SER A 153 10.55 -23.47 -1.22
N SER A 154 11.67 -23.21 -0.54
CA SER A 154 12.88 -24.01 -0.74
C SER A 154 12.92 -25.18 0.25
N PRO A 155 12.66 -26.44 -0.18
CA PRO A 155 12.76 -27.63 0.68
C PRO A 155 14.17 -27.94 1.19
N ARG A 156 15.16 -27.08 0.94
CA ARG A 156 16.57 -27.31 1.29
C ARG A 156 16.93 -27.01 2.75
N GLN A 157 15.95 -26.79 3.63
CA GLN A 157 16.17 -26.49 5.07
C GLN A 157 15.49 -27.46 6.05
N LEU A 158 14.90 -28.57 5.57
CA LEU A 158 14.32 -29.63 6.42
C LEU A 158 15.25 -30.83 6.63
N GLY A 159 16.53 -30.71 6.25
CA GLY A 159 17.52 -31.77 6.42
C GLY A 159 18.87 -31.21 6.85
N ALA A 160 19.00 -30.94 8.15
CA ALA A 160 20.26 -30.91 8.90
C ALA A 160 19.92 -31.06 10.39
#